data_AF-A0A183AQV3-F1
#
_entry.id   AF-A0A183AQV3-F1
#
_cell.length_a   1.000
_cell.length_b   1.000
_cell.length_c   1.000
_cell.angle_alpha   90.00
_cell.angle_beta   90.00
_cell.angle_gamma   90.00
#
_symmetry.space_group_name_H-M   'P 1'
#
loop_
_entity.id
_entity.type
_entity.pdbx_description
1 polymer ?
#
loop_
_entity_poly.entity_id
_entity_poly.type
_entity_poly.pdbx_seq_one_letter_code
_entity_poly.pdbx_strand_id
1 'polypeptide(L)'
;MKRSESFRARSVPRFPITEGIAGYVARTGVGVRIDDAYTDSRFYRTADEMNNHVTKTVLAMPLFEEDEVIGVLEMINKVTGTFDKEDEDLLQLYSTYCGLAIHVARMYDRIYRSDKKYRVAMEVLTFHSIVSESDVEQAMICETPQQIPGITAYDFSPWDVEEQNEIATVCYMVYDLAGNLP
;
A
#
# COMPACT_ATOMS: atom_id res chain seq x y z
N MET A 1 17.58 -0.27 38.22
CA MET A 1 17.86 -0.49 36.79
C MET A 1 17.19 0.65 36.02
N LYS A 2 17.97 1.67 35.63
CA LYS A 2 17.48 2.97 35.17
C LYS A 2 16.86 2.84 33.77
N ARG A 3 15.60 3.26 33.62
CA ARG A 3 14.92 3.43 32.34
C ARG A 3 15.68 4.50 31.53
N SER A 4 16.23 4.12 30.39
CA SER A 4 16.85 5.04 29.43
C SER A 4 15.78 5.98 28.86
N GLU A 5 16.06 7.27 28.98
CA GLU A 5 15.22 8.38 28.57
C GLU A 5 14.98 8.39 27.05
N SER A 6 13.69 8.42 26.67
CA SER A 6 13.13 9.33 25.68
C SER A 6 13.96 9.62 24.41
N PHE A 7 13.93 8.72 23.43
CA PHE A 7 14.29 9.03 22.04
C PHE A 7 13.22 9.95 21.44
N ARG A 8 13.27 11.26 21.76
CA ARG A 8 12.50 12.29 21.05
C ARG A 8 13.01 12.33 19.61
N ALA A 9 12.12 12.14 18.64
CA ALA A 9 12.42 12.29 17.22
C ALA A 9 12.92 13.72 16.95
N ARG A 10 14.25 13.91 16.95
CA ARG A 10 14.88 15.09 16.34
C ARG A 10 14.50 15.08 14.87
N SER A 11 14.13 16.24 14.32
CA SER A 11 13.88 16.40 12.89
C SER A 11 15.09 15.90 12.11
N VAL A 12 14.93 14.81 11.36
CA VAL A 12 16.01 14.25 10.55
C VAL A 12 16.33 15.28 9.45
N PRO A 13 17.54 15.85 9.42
CA PRO A 13 17.90 16.82 8.39
C PRO A 13 17.83 16.16 7.02
N ARG A 14 17.10 16.77 6.09
CA ARG A 14 17.04 16.32 4.70
C ARG A 14 18.20 16.95 3.94
N PHE A 15 18.98 16.12 3.27
CA PHE A 15 20.08 16.54 2.41
C PHE A 15 19.96 15.88 1.02
N PRO A 16 20.59 16.44 -0.02
CA PRO A 16 20.55 15.87 -1.36
C PRO A 16 21.12 14.45 -1.38
N ILE A 17 20.51 13.55 -2.16
CA ILE A 17 21.02 12.18 -2.35
C ILE A 17 22.42 12.15 -2.97
N THR A 18 22.88 13.25 -3.56
CA THR A 18 24.23 13.40 -4.13
C THR A 18 25.32 13.55 -3.07
N GLU A 19 24.96 13.88 -1.84
CA GLU A 19 25.88 14.21 -0.75
C GLU A 19 25.94 13.12 0.31
N GLY A 20 27.08 13.02 1.01
CA GLY A 20 27.27 12.10 2.12
C GLY A 20 27.56 10.65 1.70
N ILE A 21 27.99 9.86 2.69
CA ILE A 21 28.26 8.43 2.53
C ILE A 21 26.96 7.69 2.21
N ALA A 22 25.89 7.97 2.96
CA ALA A 22 24.57 7.42 2.69
C ALA A 22 24.08 7.73 1.26
N GLY A 23 24.29 8.94 0.76
CA GLY A 23 23.95 9.29 -0.62
C GLY A 23 24.75 8.48 -1.65
N TYR A 24 26.07 8.31 -1.43
CA TYR A 24 26.91 7.48 -2.30
C TYR A 24 26.42 6.02 -2.34
N VAL A 25 26.16 5.41 -1.19
CA VAL A 25 25.67 4.02 -1.10
C VAL A 25 24.30 3.89 -1.75
N ALA A 26 23.40 4.85 -1.52
CA ALA A 26 22.07 4.86 -2.13
C ALA A 26 22.11 4.88 -3.67
N ARG A 27 23.06 5.60 -4.28
CA ARG A 27 23.17 5.71 -5.74
C ARG A 27 23.94 4.55 -6.39
N THR A 28 24.91 3.98 -5.69
CA THR A 28 25.81 2.96 -6.25
C THR A 28 25.40 1.54 -5.90
N GLY A 29 24.64 1.34 -4.82
CA GLY A 29 24.36 0.01 -4.29
C GLY A 29 25.60 -0.69 -3.72
N VAL A 30 26.69 0.04 -3.47
CA VAL A 30 27.95 -0.51 -2.97
C VAL A 30 28.15 -0.10 -1.51
N GLY A 31 28.30 -1.08 -0.63
CA GLY A 31 28.62 -0.87 0.78
C GLY A 31 29.96 -0.16 0.97
N VAL A 32 30.07 0.65 2.02
CA VAL A 32 31.26 1.46 2.30
C VAL A 32 31.65 1.33 3.76
N ARG A 33 32.95 1.09 3.98
CA ARG A 33 33.59 1.12 5.30
C ARG A 33 34.65 2.22 5.33
N ILE A 34 34.54 3.11 6.30
CA ILE A 34 35.44 4.26 6.48
C ILE A 34 35.98 4.26 7.91
N ASP A 35 37.30 4.30 7.99
CA ASP A 35 38.03 4.31 9.26
C ASP A 35 38.18 5.73 9.85
N ASP A 36 38.17 6.75 8.99
CA ASP A 36 38.13 8.18 9.37
C ASP A 36 37.28 9.01 8.40
N ALA A 37 36.08 9.39 8.85
CA ALA A 37 35.10 10.14 8.08
C ALA A 37 35.61 11.50 7.60
N TYR A 38 36.46 12.20 8.37
CA TYR A 38 36.93 13.52 7.97
C TYR A 38 37.96 13.47 6.84
N THR A 39 38.56 12.31 6.60
CA THR A 39 39.49 12.07 5.48
C THR A 39 38.78 11.68 4.19
N ASP A 40 37.53 11.20 4.26
CA ASP A 40 36.77 10.81 3.07
C ASP A 40 36.08 12.03 2.45
N SER A 41 36.37 12.29 1.17
CA SER A 41 35.81 13.45 0.44
C SER A 41 34.30 13.38 0.25
N ARG A 42 33.69 12.21 0.41
CA ARG A 42 32.24 11.99 0.29
C ARG A 42 31.51 12.30 1.60
N PHE A 43 32.21 12.48 2.71
CA PHE A 43 31.61 12.74 4.01
C PHE A 43 30.99 14.13 4.08
N TYR A 44 29.73 14.21 4.50
CA TYR A 44 28.96 15.45 4.58
C TYR A 44 29.05 16.06 5.99
N ARG A 45 30.06 16.90 6.21
CA ARG A 45 30.39 17.48 7.53
C ARG A 45 29.28 18.35 8.13
N THR A 46 28.47 18.99 7.30
CA THR A 46 27.39 19.87 7.78
C THR A 46 26.35 19.10 8.60
N ALA A 47 26.14 17.80 8.36
CA ALA A 47 25.25 16.98 9.19
C ALA A 47 25.75 16.85 10.64
N ASP A 48 27.06 16.76 10.85
CA ASP A 48 27.69 16.69 12.19
C ASP A 48 27.57 18.04 12.92
N GLU A 49 27.82 19.14 12.21
CA GLU A 49 27.72 20.51 12.73
C GLU A 49 26.31 20.83 13.24
N MET A 50 25.27 20.41 12.49
CA MET A 50 23.87 20.60 12.88
C MET A 50 23.47 19.78 14.12
N ASN A 51 24.08 18.61 14.31
CA ASN A 51 23.71 17.67 15.37
C ASN A 51 24.63 17.74 16.60
N ASN A 52 25.68 18.57 16.55
CA ASN A 52 26.75 18.62 17.52
C ASN A 52 27.33 17.22 17.80
N HIS A 53 27.55 16.47 16.72
CA HIS A 53 28.07 15.10 16.71
C HIS A 53 29.41 15.08 15.98
N VAL A 54 30.27 14.11 16.32
CA VAL A 54 31.55 13.91 15.62
C VAL A 54 31.59 12.47 15.12
N THR A 55 31.46 12.31 13.82
CA THR A 55 31.54 11.04 13.12
C THR A 55 33.00 10.70 12.85
N LYS A 56 33.44 9.53 13.30
CA LYS A 56 34.82 9.03 13.13
C LYS A 56 34.83 7.83 12.20
N THR A 57 34.19 6.73 12.59
CA THR A 57 34.10 5.52 11.78
C THR A 57 32.70 5.37 11.21
N VAL A 58 32.59 4.89 9.98
CA VAL A 58 31.31 4.69 9.29
C VAL A 58 31.32 3.33 8.60
N LEU A 59 30.24 2.58 8.76
CA LEU A 59 29.95 1.38 8.00
C LEU A 59 28.53 1.49 7.47
N ALA A 60 28.39 1.59 6.15
CA ALA A 60 27.13 1.84 5.48
C ALA A 60 26.85 0.75 4.44
N MET A 61 25.64 0.20 4.46
CA MET A 61 25.20 -0.88 3.59
C MET A 61 23.87 -0.55 2.91
N PRO A 62 23.70 -0.85 1.62
CA PRO A 62 22.44 -0.63 0.91
C PRO A 62 21.35 -1.57 1.40
N LEU A 63 20.11 -1.10 1.39
CA LEU A 63 18.90 -1.91 1.57
C LEU A 63 18.26 -2.09 0.20
N PHE A 64 18.12 -3.34 -0.24
CA PHE A 64 17.55 -3.67 -1.54
C PHE A 64 16.08 -4.09 -1.44
N GLU A 65 15.29 -3.67 -2.43
CA GLU A 65 14.00 -4.24 -2.80
C GLU A 65 14.16 -4.73 -4.24
N GLU A 66 14.25 -6.05 -4.42
CA GLU A 66 14.67 -6.65 -5.70
C GLU A 66 16.02 -6.08 -6.16
N ASP A 67 16.07 -5.35 -7.28
CA ASP A 67 17.28 -4.74 -7.83
C ASP A 67 17.41 -3.23 -7.51
N GLU A 68 16.48 -2.66 -6.74
CA GLU A 68 16.44 -1.23 -6.41
C GLU A 68 16.91 -0.97 -4.97
N VAL A 69 17.76 0.05 -4.78
CA VAL A 69 18.16 0.50 -3.44
C VAL A 69 17.05 1.37 -2.85
N ILE A 70 16.38 0.85 -1.81
CA ILE A 70 15.27 1.53 -1.13
C ILE A 70 15.68 2.32 0.10
N GLY A 71 16.93 2.18 0.53
CA GLY A 71 17.48 2.86 1.70
C GLY A 71 18.91 2.46 1.98
N VAL A 72 19.45 3.00 3.06
CA VAL A 72 20.81 2.71 3.53
C VAL A 72 20.75 2.47 5.04
N LEU A 73 21.42 1.42 5.49
CA LEU A 73 21.66 1.12 6.89
C LEU A 73 23.09 1.54 7.24
N GLU A 74 23.24 2.35 8.29
CA GLU A 74 24.53 2.93 8.65
C GLU A 74 24.81 2.72 10.14
N MET A 75 26.03 2.29 10.44
CA MET A 75 26.61 2.28 11.78
C MET A 75 27.71 3.33 11.85
N ILE A 76 27.64 4.20 12.85
CA ILE A 76 28.61 5.26 13.08
C ILE A 76 29.30 5.07 14.41
N ASN A 77 30.58 5.43 14.48
CA ASN A 77 31.38 5.45 15.71
C ASN A 77 31.42 4.10 16.46
N LYS A 78 32.09 3.10 15.87
CA LYS A 78 32.45 1.87 16.58
C LYS A 78 33.11 2.22 17.92
N VAL A 79 32.66 1.58 18.99
CA VAL A 79 33.07 1.88 20.38
C VAL A 79 34.57 1.71 20.59
N THR A 80 35.17 0.75 19.90
CA THR A 80 36.61 0.45 20.03
C THR A 80 37.18 0.07 18.67
N GLY A 81 38.21 0.79 18.23
CA GLY A 81 38.86 0.58 16.94
C GLY A 81 38.00 1.00 15.74
N THR A 82 38.31 0.43 14.58
CA THR A 82 37.58 0.61 13.32
C THR A 82 36.74 -0.62 13.00
N PHE A 83 35.79 -0.47 12.08
CA PHE A 83 35.01 -1.61 11.60
C PHE A 83 35.94 -2.60 10.89
N ASP A 84 35.75 -3.89 11.16
CA ASP A 84 36.50 -4.96 10.54
C ASP A 84 35.67 -5.66 9.45
N LYS A 85 36.17 -6.79 8.94
CA LYS A 85 35.46 -7.54 7.89
C LYS A 85 34.28 -8.32 8.46
N GLU A 86 34.35 -8.73 9.73
CA GLU A 86 33.27 -9.45 10.39
C GLU A 86 32.06 -8.51 10.62
N ASP A 87 32.31 -7.28 11.06
CA ASP A 87 31.27 -6.24 11.16
C ASP A 87 30.59 -5.98 9.80
N GLU A 88 31.39 -5.92 8.73
CA GLU A 88 30.92 -5.69 7.37
C GLU A 88 30.00 -6.82 6.90
N ASP A 89 30.42 -8.07 7.10
CA ASP A 89 29.65 -9.24 6.70
C ASP A 89 28.36 -9.38 7.52
N LEU A 90 28.42 -9.08 8.82
CA LEU A 90 27.24 -9.02 9.69
C LEU A 90 26.28 -7.92 9.26
N LEU A 91 26.76 -6.69 9.03
CA LEU A 91 25.88 -5.60 8.63
C LEU A 91 25.26 -5.84 7.26
N GLN A 92 26.00 -6.44 6.32
CA GLN A 92 25.46 -6.85 5.02
C GLN A 92 24.32 -7.86 5.17
N LEU A 93 24.46 -8.84 6.06
CA LEU A 93 23.41 -9.81 6.37
C LEU A 93 22.19 -9.12 6.98
N TYR A 94 22.39 -8.23 7.97
CA TYR A 94 21.31 -7.46 8.58
C TYR A 94 20.58 -6.58 7.57
N SER A 95 21.32 -5.89 6.70
CA SER A 95 20.76 -5.06 5.63
C SER A 95 19.85 -5.87 4.70
N THR A 96 20.23 -7.09 4.38
CA THR A 96 19.42 -7.99 3.54
C THR A 96 18.07 -8.30 4.21
N TYR A 97 18.09 -8.64 5.50
CA TYR A 97 16.85 -8.90 6.26
C TYR A 97 16.01 -7.64 6.45
N CYS A 98 16.63 -6.49 6.71
CA CYS A 98 15.93 -5.21 6.81
C CYS A 98 15.25 -4.82 5.49
N GLY A 99 15.93 -5.00 4.36
CA GLY A 99 15.34 -4.78 3.03
C GLY A 99 14.09 -5.63 2.82
N LEU A 100 14.17 -6.93 3.10
CA LEU A 100 13.03 -7.84 3.02
C LEU A 100 11.87 -7.43 3.94
N ALA A 101 12.16 -7.08 5.20
CA ALA A 101 11.13 -6.67 6.15
C ALA A 101 10.40 -5.40 5.70
N ILE A 102 11.14 -4.41 5.17
CA ILE A 102 10.56 -3.17 4.63
C ILE A 102 9.70 -3.48 3.40
N HIS A 103 10.18 -4.33 2.49
CA HIS A 103 9.42 -4.75 1.31
C HIS A 103 8.07 -5.38 1.71
N VAL A 104 8.09 -6.34 2.64
CA VAL A 104 6.87 -6.99 3.13
C VAL A 104 5.93 -5.98 3.79
N ALA A 105 6.44 -5.09 4.65
CA ALA A 105 5.63 -4.06 5.28
C ALA A 105 4.97 -3.11 4.25
N ARG A 106 5.71 -2.69 3.22
CA ARG A 106 5.19 -1.87 2.11
C ARG A 106 4.14 -2.61 1.29
N MET A 107 4.35 -3.90 1.04
CA MET A 107 3.37 -4.73 0.32
C MET A 107 2.04 -4.79 1.09
N TYR A 108 2.09 -5.05 2.40
CA TYR A 108 0.89 -5.06 3.25
C TYR A 108 0.20 -3.69 3.30
N ASP A 109 0.95 -2.59 3.42
CA ASP A 109 0.35 -1.24 3.40
C ASP A 109 -0.32 -0.93 2.05
N ARG A 110 0.27 -1.36 0.93
CA ARG A 110 -0.34 -1.24 -0.41
C ARG A 110 -1.67 -2.00 -0.49
N ILE A 111 -1.69 -3.26 -0.06
CA ILE A 111 -2.91 -4.09 -0.03
C ILE A 111 -3.98 -3.43 0.83
N TYR A 112 -3.63 -3.00 2.04
CA TYR A 112 -4.56 -2.38 2.98
C TYR A 112 -5.15 -1.05 2.46
N ARG A 113 -4.33 -0.22 1.80
CA ARG A 113 -4.81 1.02 1.17
C ARG A 113 -5.72 0.73 -0.01
N SER A 114 -5.43 -0.30 -0.80
CA SER A 114 -6.28 -0.72 -1.91
C SER A 114 -7.64 -1.20 -1.41
N ASP A 115 -7.67 -2.07 -0.41
CA ASP A 115 -8.88 -2.56 0.24
C ASP A 115 -9.77 -1.42 0.74
N LYS A 116 -9.18 -0.44 1.44
CA LYS A 116 -9.92 0.76 1.89
C LYS A 116 -10.56 1.55 0.76
N LYS A 117 -9.85 1.72 -0.37
CA LYS A 117 -10.39 2.44 -1.54
C LYS A 117 -11.55 1.68 -2.15
N TYR A 118 -11.41 0.36 -2.30
CA TYR A 118 -12.49 -0.50 -2.81
C TYR A 118 -13.72 -0.44 -1.93
N ARG A 119 -13.55 -0.46 -0.60
CA ARG A 119 -14.67 -0.38 0.34
C ARG A 119 -15.48 0.91 0.18
N VAL A 120 -14.81 2.06 0.07
CA VAL A 120 -15.49 3.36 -0.13
C VAL A 120 -16.20 3.40 -1.48
N ALA A 121 -15.56 2.90 -2.54
CA ALA A 121 -16.19 2.84 -3.86
C ALA A 121 -17.45 1.96 -3.87
N MET A 122 -17.38 0.78 -3.22
CA MET A 122 -18.52 -0.13 -3.07
C MET A 122 -19.67 0.47 -2.28
N GLU A 123 -19.37 1.26 -1.24
CA GLU A 123 -20.39 1.96 -0.45
C GLU A 123 -21.15 2.98 -1.30
N VAL A 124 -20.44 3.76 -2.13
CA VAL A 124 -21.05 4.73 -3.05
C VAL A 124 -21.87 4.04 -4.15
N LEU A 125 -21.38 2.93 -4.70
CA LEU A 125 -22.13 2.14 -5.69
C LEU A 125 -23.41 1.56 -5.10
N THR A 126 -23.32 1.02 -3.88
CA THR A 126 -24.50 0.51 -3.16
C THR A 126 -25.53 1.60 -2.98
N PHE A 127 -25.12 2.82 -2.59
CA PHE A 127 -26.05 3.94 -2.45
C PHE A 127 -26.85 4.24 -3.72
N HIS A 128 -26.21 4.21 -4.90
CA HIS A 128 -26.89 4.46 -6.19
C HIS A 128 -27.60 3.21 -6.74
N SER A 129 -27.30 2.02 -6.23
CA SER A 129 -27.94 0.76 -6.63
C SER A 129 -29.14 0.41 -5.73
N ILE A 130 -29.35 1.14 -4.63
CA ILE A 130 -30.54 1.02 -3.81
C ILE A 130 -31.71 1.66 -4.57
N VAL A 131 -32.74 0.85 -4.80
CA VAL A 131 -34.02 1.28 -5.37
C VAL A 131 -34.72 2.22 -4.38
N SER A 132 -35.33 3.30 -4.86
CA SER A 132 -36.01 4.27 -3.99
C SER A 132 -37.23 3.63 -3.32
N GLU A 133 -37.63 4.11 -2.13
CA GLU A 133 -38.83 3.60 -1.45
C GLU A 133 -40.08 3.74 -2.33
N SER A 134 -40.20 4.81 -3.12
CA SER A 134 -41.32 5.00 -4.05
C SER A 134 -41.34 3.96 -5.18
N ASP A 135 -40.18 3.56 -5.69
CA ASP A 135 -40.08 2.53 -6.73
C ASP A 135 -40.42 1.15 -6.16
N VAL A 136 -40.04 0.88 -4.90
CA VAL A 136 -40.45 -0.33 -4.17
C VAL A 136 -41.97 -0.34 -3.93
N GLU A 137 -42.55 0.77 -3.49
CA GLU A 137 -44.00 0.90 -3.31
C GLU A 137 -44.76 0.69 -4.62
N GLN A 138 -44.30 1.29 -5.72
CA GLN A 138 -44.89 1.07 -7.05
C GLN A 138 -44.80 -0.40 -7.47
N ALA A 139 -43.65 -1.05 -7.25
CA ALA A 139 -43.47 -2.46 -7.53
C ALA A 139 -44.38 -3.35 -6.67
N MET A 140 -44.67 -2.98 -5.41
CA MET A 140 -45.58 -3.71 -4.52
C MET A 140 -47.05 -3.55 -4.89
N ILE A 141 -47.43 -2.42 -5.50
CA ILE A 141 -48.81 -2.15 -5.95
C ILE A 141 -49.10 -2.82 -7.31
N CYS A 142 -48.07 -3.05 -8.13
CA CYS A 142 -48.22 -3.66 -9.44
C CYS A 142 -48.68 -5.12 -9.32
N GLU A 143 -49.87 -5.45 -9.85
CA GLU A 143 -50.34 -6.84 -9.92
C GLU A 143 -49.58 -7.60 -11.01
N THR A 144 -49.24 -8.87 -10.71
CA THR A 144 -48.62 -9.73 -11.72
C THR A 144 -49.62 -10.00 -12.84
N PRO A 145 -49.28 -9.76 -14.13
CA PRO A 145 -50.19 -10.02 -15.23
C PRO A 145 -50.57 -11.51 -15.26
N GLN A 146 -51.83 -11.84 -15.53
CA GLN A 146 -52.24 -13.25 -15.67
C GLN A 146 -51.68 -13.90 -16.94
N GLN A 147 -51.39 -13.12 -17.98
CA GLN A 147 -50.85 -13.63 -19.23
C GLN A 147 -50.08 -12.53 -19.97
N ILE A 148 -48.87 -12.84 -20.42
CA ILE A 148 -48.03 -11.91 -21.20
C ILE A 148 -47.94 -12.46 -22.63
N PRO A 149 -48.49 -11.77 -23.63
CA PRO A 149 -48.54 -12.25 -25.00
C PRO A 149 -47.14 -12.53 -25.55
N GLY A 150 -46.94 -13.73 -26.09
CA GLY A 150 -45.67 -14.07 -26.73
C GLY A 150 -44.49 -14.31 -25.80
N ILE A 151 -44.65 -14.32 -24.47
CA ILE A 151 -43.54 -14.49 -23.53
C ILE A 151 -42.81 -15.84 -23.63
N THR A 152 -43.49 -16.86 -24.15
CA THR A 152 -42.92 -18.19 -24.43
C THR A 152 -42.40 -18.32 -25.86
N ALA A 153 -42.61 -17.29 -26.70
CA ALA A 153 -42.16 -17.26 -28.08
C ALA A 153 -40.69 -16.86 -28.16
N TYR A 154 -39.96 -17.45 -29.11
CA TYR A 154 -38.53 -17.22 -29.30
C TYR A 154 -38.20 -15.79 -29.77
N ASP A 155 -39.16 -15.10 -30.35
CA ASP A 155 -39.07 -13.74 -30.90
C ASP A 155 -39.55 -12.65 -29.91
N PHE A 156 -39.82 -13.01 -28.65
CA PHE A 156 -40.18 -12.04 -27.62
C PHE A 156 -39.06 -11.01 -27.40
N SER A 157 -39.40 -9.73 -27.51
CA SER A 157 -38.50 -8.62 -27.25
C SER A 157 -38.83 -7.96 -25.91
N PRO A 158 -37.87 -7.84 -24.97
CA PRO A 158 -38.08 -7.14 -23.70
C PRO A 158 -38.47 -5.66 -23.87
N TRP A 159 -38.11 -5.06 -25.02
CA TRP A 159 -38.44 -3.68 -25.35
C TRP A 159 -39.91 -3.45 -25.69
N ASP A 160 -40.68 -4.52 -25.90
CA ASP A 160 -42.12 -4.45 -26.16
C ASP A 160 -42.93 -4.36 -24.85
N VAL A 161 -42.27 -4.52 -23.70
CA VAL A 161 -42.87 -4.38 -22.37
C VAL A 161 -42.79 -2.92 -21.94
N GLU A 162 -43.90 -2.36 -21.48
CA GLU A 162 -43.89 -1.02 -20.88
C GLU A 162 -43.00 -1.01 -19.63
N GLU A 163 -42.19 0.03 -19.45
CA GLU A 163 -41.23 0.18 -18.34
C GLU A 163 -41.86 -0.06 -16.96
N GLN A 164 -43.13 0.33 -16.79
CA GLN A 164 -43.90 0.14 -15.56
C GLN A 164 -44.26 -1.33 -15.25
N ASN A 165 -44.27 -2.18 -16.28
CA ASN A 165 -44.65 -3.60 -16.20
C ASN A 165 -43.44 -4.54 -16.29
N GLU A 166 -42.21 -4.04 -16.44
CA GLU A 166 -40.99 -4.85 -16.52
C GLU A 166 -40.81 -5.72 -15.27
N ILE A 167 -40.92 -5.11 -14.08
CA ILE A 167 -40.77 -5.80 -12.80
C ILE A 167 -41.84 -6.89 -12.64
N ALA A 168 -43.09 -6.57 -12.95
CA ALA A 168 -44.20 -7.51 -12.86
C ALA A 168 -44.08 -8.67 -13.88
N THR A 169 -43.51 -8.39 -15.05
CA THR A 169 -43.19 -9.39 -16.08
C THR A 169 -42.11 -10.36 -15.61
N VAL A 170 -41.04 -9.85 -14.98
CA VAL A 170 -40.00 -10.70 -14.37
C VAL A 170 -40.59 -11.55 -13.24
N CYS A 171 -41.42 -10.97 -12.38
CA CYS A 171 -42.14 -11.71 -11.34
C CYS A 171 -43.02 -12.83 -11.93
N TYR A 172 -43.79 -12.53 -13.00
CA TYR A 172 -44.59 -13.52 -13.72
C TYR A 172 -43.73 -14.69 -14.24
N MET A 173 -42.60 -14.41 -14.90
CA MET A 173 -41.70 -15.46 -15.39
C MET A 173 -41.20 -16.37 -14.26
N VAL A 174 -40.87 -15.80 -13.09
CA VAL A 174 -40.43 -16.55 -11.91
C VAL A 174 -41.57 -17.40 -11.34
N TYR A 175 -42.80 -16.86 -11.26
CA TYR A 175 -43.97 -17.61 -10.78
C TYR A 175 -44.38 -18.74 -11.74
N ASP A 176 -44.32 -18.51 -13.05
CA ASP A 176 -44.57 -19.51 -14.11
C ASP A 176 -43.56 -20.66 -14.03
N LEU A 177 -42.25 -20.33 -13.91
CA LEU A 177 -41.18 -21.32 -13.69
C LEU A 177 -41.37 -22.14 -12.41
N ALA A 178 -41.88 -21.52 -11.35
CA ALA A 178 -42.14 -22.17 -10.08
C ALA A 178 -43.47 -22.95 -10.04
N GLY A 179 -44.32 -22.86 -11.07
CA GLY A 179 -45.65 -23.47 -11.12
C GLY A 179 -46.66 -22.85 -10.14
N ASN A 180 -46.41 -21.63 -9.67
CA ASN A 180 -47.22 -20.92 -8.67
C ASN A 180 -47.90 -19.68 -9.26
N LEU A 181 -48.37 -19.77 -10.52
CA LEU A 181 -49.16 -18.70 -11.11
C LEU A 181 -50.43 -18.46 -10.27
N PRO A 182 -50.74 -17.19 -9.93
CA PRO A 182 -51.94 -16.84 -9.18
C PRO A 182 -53.25 -17.04 -9.97
#